data_AF-A0A542XY38-F1
#
_entry.id   AF-A0A542XY38-F1
#
_cell.length_a   1.000
_cell.length_b   1.000
_cell.length_c   1.000
_cell.angle_alpha   90.00
_cell.angle_beta   90.00
_cell.angle_gamma   90.00
#
_symmetry.space_group_name_H-M   'P 1'
#
loop_
_entity.id
_entity.type
_entity.pdbx_description
1 polymer ?
#
loop_
_entity_poly.entity_id
_entity_poly.type
_entity_poly.pdbx_seq_one_letter_code
_entity_poly.pdbx_strand_id
1 'polypeptide(L)'
;MSARQDGFWRSFALPWRSVLFAVAAVAAAVLVLGASRVWIGPNTTHAGFLTMLLLLGIARVPSWSSRLIAAAWAFAVAMLGFFVGPLGLWATLAAVVAVSLVQGLLKLGEIAILTRSPVNLLAFAAVGEGGGELWQVLLGTVLGTGLVLAAAAFAPIKTREADHAASVRDRLDYGVATAVGAVLIVLFAEVTGFDYAGWMMLSFCVILAVSFDAQFARAADRVAGSLAGVAATVLFALLPAPIPVVVAVLCLVASVAYIQAGKYRQFVLFLTPGILLSTSSELPVWVLGIYRIEAVLVAAAFAVLCSLGLQLLQRRRLRAVGAAAPLTGQRGEVS
;
A
#
# COMPACT_ATOMS: atom_id res chain seq x y z
N MET A 1 17.87 16.15 28.20
CA MET A 1 17.66 15.95 26.74
C MET A 1 18.38 14.71 26.17
N SER A 2 19.30 14.05 26.89
CA SER A 2 20.08 12.90 26.37
C SER A 2 19.30 11.57 26.31
N ALA A 3 18.41 11.27 27.28
CA ALA A 3 17.73 9.96 27.33
C ALA A 3 16.72 9.70 26.18
N ARG A 4 16.23 10.73 25.47
CA ARG A 4 15.31 10.58 24.32
C ARG A 4 16.04 10.34 22.99
N GLN A 5 17.29 10.80 22.86
CA GLN A 5 18.09 10.62 21.64
C GLN A 5 18.59 9.17 21.49
N ASP A 6 18.92 8.50 22.60
CA ASP A 6 19.38 7.09 22.56
C ASP A 6 18.30 6.13 22.03
N GLY A 7 17.02 6.44 22.29
CA GLY A 7 15.90 5.65 21.77
C GLY A 7 15.71 5.80 20.26
N PHE A 8 15.96 6.99 19.70
CA PHE A 8 15.78 7.24 18.28
C PHE A 8 16.81 6.49 17.44
N TRP A 9 18.10 6.59 17.75
CA TRP A 9 19.16 5.93 16.97
C TRP A 9 19.12 4.40 17.07
N ARG A 10 18.80 3.86 18.26
CA ARG A 10 18.55 2.41 18.43
C ARG A 10 17.41 1.91 17.55
N SER A 11 16.44 2.77 17.22
CA SER A 11 15.35 2.40 16.31
C SER A 11 15.82 2.20 14.85
N PHE A 12 16.98 2.73 14.45
CA PHE A 12 17.56 2.54 13.10
C PHE A 12 18.51 1.34 13.00
N ALA A 13 18.90 0.72 14.11
CA ALA A 13 19.77 -0.45 14.07
C ALA A 13 19.08 -1.62 13.31
N LEU A 14 19.76 -2.14 12.28
CA LEU A 14 19.30 -3.27 11.47
C LEU A 14 20.17 -4.51 11.73
N PRO A 15 19.58 -5.70 11.83
CA PRO A 15 20.38 -6.92 11.88
C PRO A 15 21.05 -7.13 10.52
N TRP A 16 22.33 -7.52 10.55
CA TRP A 16 23.15 -7.66 9.33
C TRP A 16 22.51 -8.61 8.29
N ARG A 17 21.85 -9.68 8.76
CA ARG A 17 21.14 -10.65 7.91
C ARG A 17 20.03 -9.99 7.08
N SER A 18 19.28 -9.05 7.65
CA SER A 18 18.23 -8.34 6.92
C SER A 18 18.81 -7.38 5.88
N VAL A 19 19.97 -6.78 6.17
CA VAL A 19 20.68 -5.93 5.21
C VAL A 19 21.18 -6.77 4.04
N LEU A 20 21.85 -7.90 4.29
CA LEU A 20 22.29 -8.80 3.23
C LEU A 20 21.15 -9.28 2.34
N PHE A 21 20.08 -9.77 2.95
CA PHE A 21 18.93 -10.20 2.18
C PHE A 21 18.39 -9.04 1.33
N ALA A 22 18.25 -7.85 1.91
CA ALA A 22 17.74 -6.69 1.18
C ALA A 22 18.65 -6.32 -0.01
N VAL A 23 19.96 -6.33 0.18
CA VAL A 23 20.94 -6.11 -0.89
C VAL A 23 20.79 -7.18 -1.98
N ALA A 24 20.75 -8.47 -1.61
CA ALA A 24 20.62 -9.56 -2.57
C ALA A 24 19.29 -9.49 -3.34
N ALA A 25 18.17 -9.24 -2.65
CA ALA A 25 16.84 -9.13 -3.25
C ALA A 25 16.73 -7.93 -4.19
N VAL A 26 17.23 -6.75 -3.78
CA VAL A 26 17.24 -5.56 -4.62
C VAL A 26 18.19 -5.74 -5.80
N ALA A 27 19.37 -6.33 -5.61
CA ALA A 27 20.30 -6.63 -6.71
C ALA A 27 19.67 -7.59 -7.73
N ALA A 28 19.04 -8.67 -7.29
CA ALA A 28 18.32 -9.59 -8.18
C ALA A 28 17.19 -8.88 -8.95
N ALA A 29 16.43 -8.02 -8.27
CA ALA A 29 15.38 -7.24 -8.90
C ALA A 29 15.92 -6.24 -9.93
N VAL A 30 17.00 -5.52 -9.61
CA VAL A 30 17.66 -4.58 -10.52
C VAL A 30 18.22 -5.32 -11.74
N LEU A 31 18.81 -6.50 -11.57
CA LEU A 31 19.32 -7.29 -12.68
C LEU A 31 18.19 -7.78 -13.59
N VAL A 32 17.15 -8.39 -13.03
CA VAL A 32 16.03 -8.95 -13.82
C VAL A 32 15.20 -7.84 -14.47
N LEU A 33 14.80 -6.82 -13.70
CA LEU A 33 13.99 -5.72 -14.23
C LEU A 33 14.83 -4.80 -15.13
N GLY A 34 16.10 -4.57 -14.81
CA GLY A 34 17.02 -3.82 -15.66
C GLY A 34 17.27 -4.51 -17.00
N ALA A 35 17.46 -5.83 -17.00
CA ALA A 35 17.50 -6.61 -18.24
C ALA A 35 16.17 -6.49 -19.00
N SER A 36 15.02 -6.63 -18.32
CA SER A 36 13.71 -6.46 -19.00
C SER A 36 13.57 -5.08 -19.65
N ARG A 37 14.13 -4.02 -19.03
CA ARG A 37 14.08 -2.65 -19.57
C ARG A 37 14.81 -2.55 -20.90
N VAL A 38 15.99 -3.15 -20.97
CA VAL A 38 16.88 -3.07 -22.14
C VAL A 38 16.36 -3.94 -23.29
N TRP A 39 15.87 -5.14 -22.97
CA TRP A 39 15.53 -6.15 -23.98
C TRP A 39 14.08 -6.08 -24.44
N ILE A 40 13.18 -5.55 -23.61
CA ILE A 40 11.73 -5.63 -23.82
C ILE A 40 11.12 -4.23 -23.85
N GLY A 41 11.37 -3.45 -22.79
CA GLY A 41 10.94 -2.07 -22.74
C GLY A 41 10.61 -1.58 -21.33
N PRO A 42 10.40 -0.26 -21.17
CA PRO A 42 10.18 0.38 -19.88
C PRO A 42 8.87 -0.05 -19.20
N ASN A 43 7.82 -0.39 -19.96
CA ASN A 43 6.52 -0.78 -19.39
C ASN A 43 6.60 -2.11 -18.65
N THR A 44 7.34 -3.09 -19.20
CA THR A 44 7.61 -4.39 -18.54
C THR A 44 8.30 -4.18 -17.20
N THR A 45 9.34 -3.33 -17.17
CA THR A 45 10.07 -2.98 -15.94
C THR A 45 9.18 -2.29 -14.92
N HIS A 46 8.38 -1.33 -15.36
CA HIS A 46 7.49 -0.56 -14.48
C HIS A 46 6.39 -1.46 -13.87
N ALA A 47 5.74 -2.30 -14.68
CA ALA A 47 4.75 -3.26 -14.21
C ALA A 47 5.36 -4.26 -13.23
N GLY A 48 6.57 -4.77 -13.50
CA GLY A 48 7.29 -5.66 -12.59
C GLY A 48 7.65 -5.00 -11.27
N PHE A 49 8.13 -3.75 -11.30
CA PHE A 49 8.43 -2.98 -10.10
C PHE A 49 7.17 -2.72 -9.25
N LEU A 50 6.07 -2.28 -9.86
CA LEU A 50 4.80 -2.07 -9.15
C LEU A 50 4.30 -3.36 -8.52
N THR A 51 4.32 -4.46 -9.28
CA THR A 51 3.95 -5.79 -8.78
C THR A 51 4.77 -6.15 -7.56
N MET A 52 6.09 -5.98 -7.63
CA MET A 52 6.96 -6.27 -6.49
C MET A 52 6.55 -5.48 -5.24
N LEU A 53 6.33 -4.17 -5.37
CA LEU A 53 5.94 -3.29 -4.26
C LEU A 53 4.60 -3.72 -3.63
N LEU A 54 3.63 -4.09 -4.48
CA LEU A 54 2.27 -4.38 -4.07
C LEU A 54 2.18 -5.76 -3.41
N LEU A 55 2.98 -6.73 -3.89
CA LEU A 55 3.04 -8.09 -3.34
C LEU A 55 4.00 -8.24 -2.14
N LEU A 56 4.69 -7.19 -1.68
CA LEU A 56 5.53 -7.25 -0.46
C LEU A 56 4.77 -7.80 0.77
N GLY A 57 3.45 -7.59 0.83
CA GLY A 57 2.60 -8.16 1.89
C GLY A 57 2.47 -9.68 1.82
N ILE A 58 2.42 -10.24 0.60
CA ILE A 58 2.26 -11.68 0.34
C ILE A 58 3.47 -12.47 0.83
N ALA A 59 4.66 -11.87 0.76
CA ALA A 59 5.90 -12.53 1.20
C ALA A 59 5.87 -12.97 2.68
N ARG A 60 4.96 -12.41 3.49
CA ARG A 60 4.82 -12.70 4.92
C ARG A 60 3.80 -13.78 5.25
N VAL A 61 3.03 -14.24 4.27
CA VAL A 61 1.97 -15.24 4.46
C VAL A 61 2.63 -16.58 4.79
N PRO A 62 2.17 -17.32 5.80
CA PRO A 62 2.88 -18.52 6.25
C PRO A 62 2.79 -19.68 5.26
N SER A 63 1.62 -19.89 4.64
CA SER A 63 1.37 -21.02 3.73
C SER A 63 1.68 -20.68 2.26
N TRP A 64 2.37 -21.59 1.59
CA TRP A 64 2.70 -21.44 0.17
C TRP A 64 1.47 -21.41 -0.74
N SER A 65 0.47 -22.25 -0.47
CA SER A 65 -0.80 -22.25 -1.20
C SER A 65 -1.51 -20.90 -1.11
N SER A 66 -1.56 -20.30 0.08
CA SER A 66 -2.17 -18.98 0.28
C SER A 66 -1.35 -17.87 -0.40
N ARG A 67 -0.02 -17.97 -0.46
CA ARG A 67 0.82 -17.03 -1.25
C ARG A 67 0.47 -17.08 -2.72
N LEU A 68 0.31 -18.28 -3.29
CA LEU A 68 -0.04 -18.44 -4.71
C LEU A 68 -1.43 -17.91 -5.02
N ILE A 69 -2.43 -18.21 -4.17
CA ILE A 69 -3.80 -17.70 -4.36
C ILE A 69 -3.83 -16.17 -4.24
N ALA A 70 -3.12 -15.62 -3.25
CA ALA A 70 -2.95 -14.18 -3.07
C ALA A 70 -2.31 -13.51 -4.28
N ALA A 71 -1.25 -14.11 -4.82
CA ALA A 71 -0.55 -13.62 -5.99
C ALA A 71 -1.44 -13.66 -7.23
N ALA A 72 -2.19 -14.75 -7.43
CA ALA A 72 -3.14 -14.88 -8.53
C ALA A 72 -4.29 -13.85 -8.43
N TRP A 73 -4.82 -13.62 -7.22
CA TRP A 73 -5.83 -12.58 -6.99
C TRP A 73 -5.28 -11.19 -7.29
N ALA A 74 -4.09 -10.87 -6.76
CA ALA A 74 -3.47 -9.59 -7.03
C ALA A 74 -3.18 -9.41 -8.54
N PHE A 75 -2.73 -10.45 -9.23
CA PHE A 75 -2.56 -10.44 -10.68
C PHE A 75 -3.88 -10.11 -11.39
N ALA A 76 -4.99 -10.77 -11.04
CA ALA A 76 -6.30 -10.50 -11.63
C ALA A 76 -6.76 -9.05 -11.41
N VAL A 77 -6.59 -8.53 -10.19
CA VAL A 77 -6.93 -7.14 -9.85
C VAL A 77 -6.03 -6.13 -10.56
N ALA A 78 -4.75 -6.44 -10.73
CA ALA A 78 -3.81 -5.63 -11.51
C ALA A 78 -4.25 -5.56 -12.99
N MET A 79 -4.60 -6.69 -13.60
CA MET A 79 -5.09 -6.70 -14.98
C MET A 79 -6.41 -5.95 -15.13
N LEU A 80 -7.33 -6.09 -14.17
CA LEU A 80 -8.54 -5.27 -14.14
C LEU A 80 -8.22 -3.78 -14.11
N GLY A 81 -7.28 -3.36 -13.24
CA GLY A 81 -6.80 -1.98 -13.19
C GLY A 81 -6.27 -1.52 -14.54
N PHE A 82 -5.37 -2.29 -15.14
CA PHE A 82 -4.77 -1.98 -16.45
C PHE A 82 -5.81 -1.78 -17.55
N PHE A 83 -6.84 -2.63 -17.64
CA PHE A 83 -7.91 -2.49 -18.64
C PHE A 83 -8.85 -1.33 -18.37
N VAL A 84 -9.09 -0.99 -17.10
CA VAL A 84 -10.05 0.07 -16.72
C VAL A 84 -9.41 1.46 -16.75
N GLY A 85 -8.11 1.59 -16.48
CA GLY A 85 -7.40 2.88 -16.47
C GLY A 85 -7.66 3.75 -17.72
N PRO A 86 -7.47 3.23 -18.95
CA PRO A 86 -7.75 3.98 -20.18
C PRO A 86 -9.19 4.48 -20.34
N LEU A 87 -10.15 3.91 -19.60
CA LEU A 87 -11.56 4.31 -19.63
C LEU A 87 -11.83 5.53 -18.74
N GLY A 88 -10.82 6.02 -18.01
CA GLY A 88 -10.86 7.25 -17.24
C GLY A 88 -11.25 7.08 -15.77
N LEU A 89 -11.38 8.22 -15.09
CA LEU A 89 -11.54 8.32 -13.64
C LEU A 89 -12.79 7.60 -13.11
N TRP A 90 -13.93 7.78 -13.76
CA TRP A 90 -15.22 7.22 -13.33
C TRP A 90 -15.28 5.69 -13.47
N ALA A 91 -14.70 5.15 -14.55
CA ALA A 91 -14.59 3.71 -14.73
C ALA A 91 -13.65 3.10 -13.67
N THR A 92 -12.52 3.77 -13.42
CA THR A 92 -11.57 3.39 -12.36
C THR A 92 -12.23 3.42 -10.98
N LEU A 93 -13.02 4.44 -10.67
CA LEU A 93 -13.81 4.52 -9.44
C LEU A 93 -14.78 3.34 -9.30
N ALA A 94 -15.55 3.05 -10.35
CA ALA A 94 -16.50 1.94 -10.33
C ALA A 94 -15.80 0.60 -10.04
N ALA A 95 -14.64 0.37 -10.66
CA ALA A 95 -13.83 -0.82 -10.43
C ALA A 95 -13.23 -0.86 -9.01
N VAL A 96 -12.76 0.28 -8.48
CA VAL A 96 -12.30 0.40 -7.08
C VAL A 96 -13.41 0.06 -6.10
N VAL A 97 -14.62 0.59 -6.31
CA VAL A 97 -15.80 0.29 -5.48
C VAL A 97 -16.12 -1.20 -5.53
N ALA A 98 -16.21 -1.78 -6.73
CA ALA A 98 -16.50 -3.20 -6.91
C ALA A 98 -15.46 -4.09 -6.21
N VAL A 99 -14.16 -3.86 -6.46
CA VAL A 99 -13.07 -4.60 -5.81
C VAL A 99 -13.08 -4.40 -4.30
N SER A 100 -13.40 -3.20 -3.82
CA SER A 100 -13.46 -2.89 -2.39
C SER A 100 -14.56 -3.64 -1.66
N LEU A 101 -15.70 -3.88 -2.31
CA LEU A 101 -16.80 -4.66 -1.76
C LEU A 101 -16.54 -6.17 -1.87
N VAL A 102 -16.05 -6.63 -3.02
CA VAL A 102 -15.74 -8.05 -3.26
C VAL A 102 -14.65 -8.56 -2.32
N GLN A 103 -13.58 -7.78 -2.09
CA GLN A 103 -12.53 -8.17 -1.14
C GLN A 103 -13.08 -8.38 0.29
N GLY A 104 -14.15 -7.65 0.67
CA GLY A 104 -14.80 -7.79 1.97
C GLY A 104 -15.53 -9.12 2.13
N LEU A 105 -16.00 -9.70 1.03
CA LEU A 105 -16.71 -10.98 0.98
C LEU A 105 -15.78 -12.19 0.91
N LEU A 106 -14.57 -12.03 0.37
CA LEU A 106 -13.65 -13.14 0.18
C LEU A 106 -13.01 -13.59 1.50
N LYS A 107 -13.06 -14.89 1.75
CA LYS A 107 -12.39 -15.60 2.86
C LYS A 107 -10.98 -16.08 2.48
N LEU A 108 -10.28 -15.35 1.61
CA LEU A 108 -8.92 -15.73 1.24
C LEU A 108 -7.97 -15.29 2.36
N GLY A 109 -7.31 -16.30 2.96
CA GLY A 109 -6.47 -16.28 4.16
C GLY A 109 -5.92 -14.92 4.59
N GLU A 110 -6.12 -14.60 5.88
CA GLU A 110 -5.58 -13.44 6.61
C GLU A 110 -5.75 -12.06 5.93
N ILE A 111 -6.55 -11.20 6.57
CA ILE A 111 -6.98 -9.84 6.13
C ILE A 111 -5.86 -8.96 5.55
N ALA A 112 -4.60 -9.18 5.94
CA ALA A 112 -3.47 -8.39 5.48
C ALA A 112 -3.19 -8.51 3.96
N ILE A 113 -3.66 -9.56 3.29
CA ILE A 113 -3.42 -9.78 1.86
C ILE A 113 -4.42 -9.02 1.00
N LEU A 114 -5.72 -9.13 1.34
CA LEU A 114 -6.80 -8.62 0.48
C LEU A 114 -6.92 -7.10 0.54
N THR A 115 -6.60 -6.48 1.68
CA THR A 115 -6.73 -5.03 1.92
C THR A 115 -5.96 -4.13 0.95
N ARG A 116 -5.03 -4.69 0.17
CA ARG A 116 -4.27 -3.98 -0.86
C ARG A 116 -4.84 -4.10 -2.28
N SER A 117 -5.97 -4.79 -2.48
CA SER A 117 -6.57 -4.97 -3.80
C SER A 117 -6.89 -3.63 -4.48
N PRO A 118 -7.54 -2.65 -3.80
CA PRO A 118 -7.81 -1.34 -4.42
C PRO A 118 -6.53 -0.57 -4.78
N VAL A 119 -5.50 -0.68 -3.95
CA VAL A 119 -4.17 -0.07 -4.21
C VAL A 119 -3.57 -0.66 -5.47
N ASN A 120 -3.64 -1.98 -5.61
CA ASN A 120 -3.10 -2.70 -6.75
C ASN A 120 -3.84 -2.36 -8.05
N LEU A 121 -5.16 -2.26 -7.99
CA LEU A 121 -5.99 -1.80 -9.10
C LEU A 121 -5.58 -0.39 -9.56
N LEU A 122 -5.49 0.56 -8.63
CA LEU A 122 -5.16 1.95 -8.94
C LEU A 122 -3.75 2.11 -9.52
N ALA A 123 -2.78 1.35 -8.99
CA ALA A 123 -1.42 1.36 -9.52
C ALA A 123 -1.36 0.90 -10.98
N PHE A 124 -2.12 -0.15 -11.33
CA PHE A 124 -2.16 -0.65 -12.70
C PHE A 124 -3.09 0.14 -13.62
N ALA A 125 -4.12 0.81 -13.09
CA ALA A 125 -4.90 1.78 -13.85
C ALA A 125 -4.01 2.89 -14.39
N ALA A 126 -3.10 3.43 -13.57
CA ALA A 126 -2.12 4.42 -14.02
C ALA A 126 -1.16 3.86 -15.10
N VAL A 127 -0.82 2.57 -15.06
CA VAL A 127 -0.03 1.92 -16.13
C VAL A 127 -0.83 1.82 -17.44
N GLY A 128 -2.12 1.48 -17.33
CA GLY A 128 -3.04 1.42 -18.48
C GLY A 128 -3.20 2.78 -19.14
N GLU A 129 -3.42 3.84 -18.36
CA GLU A 129 -3.48 5.23 -18.84
C GLU A 129 -2.22 5.64 -19.61
N GLY A 130 -1.05 5.14 -19.19
CA GLY A 130 0.23 5.37 -19.87
C GLY A 130 0.39 4.69 -21.23
N GLY A 131 -0.60 3.92 -21.71
CA GLY A 131 -0.60 3.31 -23.03
C GLY A 131 0.35 2.11 -23.19
N GLY A 132 0.72 1.44 -22.10
CA GLY A 132 1.59 0.26 -22.16
C GLY A 132 0.93 -0.91 -22.92
N GLU A 133 1.72 -1.67 -23.68
CA GLU A 133 1.20 -2.86 -24.38
C GLU A 133 0.88 -3.99 -23.38
N LEU A 134 -0.26 -4.66 -23.57
CA LEU A 134 -0.76 -5.71 -22.66
C LEU A 134 0.29 -6.79 -22.37
N TRP A 135 0.99 -7.30 -23.38
CA TRP A 135 1.96 -8.38 -23.20
C TRP A 135 3.18 -7.94 -22.37
N GLN A 136 3.61 -6.67 -22.49
CA GLN A 136 4.69 -6.10 -21.68
C GLN A 136 4.28 -6.03 -20.20
N VAL A 137 3.06 -5.57 -19.95
CA VAL A 137 2.49 -5.47 -18.60
C VAL A 137 2.30 -6.86 -17.98
N LEU A 138 1.78 -7.83 -18.74
CA LEU A 138 1.64 -9.23 -18.31
C LEU A 138 3.00 -9.81 -17.93
N LEU A 139 4.00 -9.69 -18.81
CA LEU A 139 5.33 -10.22 -18.57
C LEU A 139 5.99 -9.55 -17.36
N GLY A 140 5.89 -8.24 -17.24
CA GLY A 140 6.39 -7.49 -16.08
C GLY A 140 5.75 -7.99 -14.78
N THR A 141 4.44 -8.17 -14.78
CA THR A 141 3.69 -8.67 -13.62
C THR A 141 4.10 -10.09 -13.24
N VAL A 142 4.33 -10.97 -14.22
CA VAL A 142 4.85 -12.33 -13.98
C VAL A 142 6.25 -12.30 -13.38
N LEU A 143 7.16 -11.48 -13.94
CA LEU A 143 8.53 -11.33 -13.41
C LEU A 143 8.53 -10.80 -11.98
N GLY A 144 7.76 -9.74 -11.71
CA GLY A 144 7.65 -9.16 -10.38
C GLY A 144 7.05 -10.14 -9.36
N THR A 145 6.03 -10.90 -9.76
CA THR A 145 5.44 -11.95 -8.92
C THR A 145 6.45 -13.07 -8.62
N GLY A 146 7.15 -13.55 -9.64
CA GLY A 146 8.18 -14.59 -9.49
C GLY A 146 9.30 -14.16 -8.55
N LEU A 147 9.78 -12.92 -8.68
CA LEU A 147 10.81 -12.35 -7.80
C LEU A 147 10.34 -12.27 -6.34
N VAL A 148 9.12 -11.79 -6.09
CA VAL A 148 8.58 -11.74 -4.72
C VAL A 148 8.38 -13.12 -4.13
N LEU A 149 7.86 -14.07 -4.90
CA LEU A 149 7.67 -15.45 -4.43
C LEU A 149 9.01 -16.16 -4.17
N ALA A 150 10.00 -15.95 -5.02
CA ALA A 150 11.36 -16.43 -4.79
C ALA A 150 11.95 -15.82 -3.53
N ALA A 151 11.90 -14.49 -3.37
CA ALA A 151 12.36 -13.82 -2.16
C ALA A 151 11.64 -14.35 -0.90
N ALA A 152 10.33 -14.57 -0.98
CA ALA A 152 9.53 -15.11 0.11
C ALA A 152 9.89 -16.56 0.48
N ALA A 153 10.39 -17.36 -0.48
CA ALA A 153 10.86 -18.72 -0.21
C ALA A 153 12.16 -18.73 0.61
N PHE A 154 13.00 -17.70 0.46
CA PHE A 154 14.27 -17.57 1.18
C PHE A 154 14.20 -16.68 2.42
N ALA A 155 13.13 -15.90 2.60
CA ALA A 155 12.98 -15.00 3.73
C ALA A 155 12.65 -15.78 5.02
N PRO A 156 13.35 -15.53 6.13
CA PRO A 156 13.01 -16.14 7.42
C PRO A 156 11.63 -15.64 7.87
N ILE A 157 10.66 -16.56 7.94
CA ILE A 157 9.29 -16.27 8.39
C ILE A 157 9.34 -16.02 9.90
N LYS A 158 9.39 -14.75 10.32
CA LYS A 158 8.90 -14.39 11.64
C LYS A 158 7.39 -14.35 11.57
N THR A 159 6.75 -15.43 12.01
CA THR A 159 5.32 -15.45 12.31
C THR A 159 5.08 -14.35 13.34
N ARG A 160 4.54 -13.21 12.87
CA ARG A 160 3.91 -12.27 13.78
C ARG A 160 2.70 -13.03 14.32
N GLU A 161 2.59 -13.13 15.65
CA GLU A 161 1.42 -13.72 16.32
C GLU A 161 0.17 -13.23 15.59
N ALA A 162 -0.66 -14.18 15.16
CA ALA A 162 -1.83 -13.90 14.34
C ALA A 162 -2.71 -12.90 15.09
N ASP A 163 -2.66 -11.63 14.67
CA ASP A 163 -3.65 -10.64 15.07
C ASP A 163 -5.02 -11.26 14.74
N HIS A 164 -5.92 -11.22 15.73
CA HIS A 164 -7.23 -11.87 15.69
C HIS A 164 -7.86 -11.77 14.29
N ALA A 165 -8.23 -12.91 13.72
CA ALA A 165 -8.86 -12.95 12.41
C ALA A 165 -10.13 -12.08 12.42
N ALA A 166 -10.03 -10.89 11.85
CA ALA A 166 -11.12 -9.92 11.76
C ALA A 166 -12.38 -10.59 11.19
N SER A 167 -13.51 -10.24 11.80
CA SER A 167 -14.79 -10.82 11.43
C SER A 167 -15.14 -10.49 9.98
N VAL A 168 -16.05 -11.26 9.37
CA VAL A 168 -16.56 -10.93 8.02
C VAL A 168 -17.16 -9.52 8.01
N ARG A 169 -17.77 -9.12 9.13
CA ARG A 169 -18.35 -7.79 9.29
C ARG A 169 -17.31 -6.69 9.26
N ASP A 170 -16.19 -6.84 9.96
CA ASP A 170 -15.12 -5.83 9.97
C ASP A 170 -14.53 -5.65 8.57
N ARG A 171 -14.41 -6.74 7.81
CA ARG A 171 -13.97 -6.73 6.40
C ARG A 171 -14.96 -6.03 5.49
N LEU A 172 -16.25 -6.23 5.69
CA LEU A 172 -17.30 -5.53 4.93
C LEU A 172 -17.37 -4.04 5.29
N ASP A 173 -17.36 -3.71 6.58
CA ASP A 173 -17.34 -2.32 7.04
C ASP A 173 -16.09 -1.59 6.47
N TYR A 174 -14.94 -2.27 6.41
CA TYR A 174 -13.73 -1.79 5.75
C TYR A 174 -13.90 -1.56 4.23
N GLY A 175 -14.46 -2.56 3.53
CA GLY A 175 -14.72 -2.47 2.10
C GLY A 175 -15.67 -1.33 1.74
N VAL A 176 -16.73 -1.15 2.53
CA VAL A 176 -17.69 -0.06 2.40
C VAL A 176 -17.02 1.29 2.66
N ALA A 177 -16.22 1.45 3.72
CA ALA A 177 -15.54 2.71 3.98
C ALA A 177 -14.52 3.07 2.89
N THR A 178 -13.82 2.07 2.35
CA THR A 178 -12.91 2.28 1.22
C THR A 178 -13.69 2.74 -0.02
N ALA A 179 -14.82 2.10 -0.34
CA ALA A 179 -15.69 2.49 -1.45
C ALA A 179 -16.25 3.91 -1.28
N VAL A 180 -16.80 4.23 -0.11
CA VAL A 180 -17.35 5.56 0.19
C VAL A 180 -16.27 6.63 0.10
N GLY A 181 -15.10 6.41 0.71
CA GLY A 181 -14.03 7.40 0.65
C GLY A 181 -13.46 7.57 -0.76
N ALA A 182 -13.39 6.52 -1.58
CA ALA A 182 -13.02 6.65 -2.99
C ALA A 182 -14.01 7.53 -3.77
N VAL A 183 -15.33 7.35 -3.55
CA VAL A 183 -16.36 8.20 -4.16
C VAL A 183 -16.20 9.65 -3.70
N LEU A 184 -16.00 9.90 -2.40
CA LEU A 184 -15.81 11.24 -1.87
C LEU A 184 -14.56 11.93 -2.44
N ILE A 185 -13.47 11.19 -2.63
CA ILE A 185 -12.24 11.70 -3.24
C ILE A 185 -12.47 12.11 -4.69
N VAL A 186 -13.15 11.28 -5.48
CA VAL A 186 -13.44 11.62 -6.88
C VAL A 186 -14.36 12.83 -6.97
N LEU A 187 -15.42 12.87 -6.16
CA LEU A 187 -16.31 14.04 -6.09
C LEU A 187 -15.56 15.31 -5.69
N PHE A 188 -14.67 15.22 -4.69
CA PHE A 188 -13.81 16.34 -4.29
C PHE A 188 -12.95 16.80 -5.46
N ALA A 189 -12.24 15.87 -6.12
CA ALA A 189 -11.34 16.20 -7.21
C ALA A 189 -12.06 16.84 -8.40
N GLU A 190 -13.25 16.35 -8.75
CA GLU A 190 -14.10 16.92 -9.81
C GLU A 190 -14.56 18.34 -9.45
N VAL A 191 -14.98 18.58 -8.21
CA VAL A 191 -15.43 19.91 -7.76
C VAL A 191 -14.29 20.91 -7.68
N THR A 192 -13.09 20.48 -7.29
CA THR A 192 -11.93 21.37 -7.17
C THR A 192 -11.08 21.47 -8.43
N GLY A 193 -11.34 20.64 -9.45
CA GLY A 193 -10.47 20.50 -10.62
C GLY A 193 -9.07 19.98 -10.26
N PHE A 194 -8.96 19.03 -9.34
CA PHE A 194 -7.68 18.51 -8.87
C PHE A 194 -7.19 17.32 -9.70
N ASP A 195 -6.17 17.54 -10.52
CA ASP A 195 -5.68 16.57 -11.52
C ASP A 195 -5.05 15.28 -10.93
N TYR A 196 -4.73 15.26 -9.63
CA TYR A 196 -4.07 14.13 -8.97
C TYR A 196 -5.01 13.20 -8.21
N ALA A 197 -6.28 13.11 -8.65
CA ALA A 197 -7.30 12.25 -8.06
C ALA A 197 -6.85 10.79 -7.90
N GLY A 198 -6.19 10.22 -8.93
CA GLY A 198 -5.67 8.85 -8.89
C GLY A 198 -4.66 8.62 -7.76
N TRP A 199 -3.73 9.56 -7.56
CA TRP A 199 -2.73 9.47 -6.49
C TRP A 199 -3.35 9.69 -5.10
N MET A 200 -4.36 10.56 -5.01
CA MET A 200 -5.13 10.77 -3.78
C MET A 200 -5.86 9.49 -3.38
N MET A 201 -6.56 8.84 -4.33
CA MET A 201 -7.22 7.55 -4.09
C MET A 201 -6.22 6.46 -3.68
N LEU A 202 -5.07 6.38 -4.35
CA LEU A 202 -4.02 5.42 -4.05
C LEU A 202 -3.51 5.61 -2.61
N SER A 203 -3.20 6.86 -2.25
CA SER A 203 -2.73 7.21 -0.91
C SER A 203 -3.77 6.89 0.17
N PHE A 204 -5.04 7.18 -0.10
CA PHE A 204 -6.16 6.88 0.79
C PHE A 204 -6.29 5.37 1.02
N CYS A 205 -6.31 4.57 -0.05
CA CYS A 205 -6.40 3.12 0.04
C CYS A 205 -5.21 2.52 0.83
N VAL A 206 -4.01 3.07 0.66
CA VAL A 206 -2.80 2.64 1.40
C VAL A 206 -2.90 2.95 2.90
N ILE A 207 -3.46 4.11 3.26
CA ILE A 207 -3.66 4.50 4.67
C ILE A 207 -4.71 3.60 5.32
N LEU A 208 -5.82 3.35 4.61
CA LEU A 208 -6.90 2.53 5.12
C LEU A 208 -6.53 1.05 5.24
N ALA A 209 -5.57 0.52 4.47
CA ALA A 209 -5.19 -0.91 4.44
C ALA A 209 -4.66 -1.51 5.76
N VAL A 210 -4.87 -0.87 6.91
CA VAL A 210 -4.62 -1.41 8.26
C VAL A 210 -5.83 -1.42 9.16
N SER A 211 -5.69 -2.19 10.25
CA SER A 211 -6.62 -2.20 11.37
C SER A 211 -6.93 -0.80 11.88
N PHE A 212 -8.18 -0.63 12.31
CA PHE A 212 -8.75 0.65 12.75
C PHE A 212 -7.92 1.36 13.82
N ASP A 213 -7.40 0.62 14.80
CA ASP A 213 -6.63 1.19 15.92
C ASP A 213 -5.28 1.78 15.47
N ALA A 214 -4.76 1.32 14.32
CA ALA A 214 -3.49 1.76 13.77
C ALA A 214 -3.63 2.81 12.66
N GLN A 215 -4.86 3.15 12.22
CA GLN A 215 -5.09 4.04 11.07
C GLN A 215 -4.57 5.45 11.31
N PHE A 216 -4.79 6.03 12.49
CA PHE A 216 -4.27 7.37 12.83
C PHE A 216 -2.74 7.40 12.84
N ALA A 217 -2.11 6.43 13.50
CA ALA A 217 -0.66 6.32 13.52
C ALA A 217 -0.11 6.12 12.10
N ARG A 218 -0.80 5.34 11.26
CA ARG A 218 -0.41 5.12 9.86
C ARG A 218 -0.59 6.34 8.99
N ALA A 219 -1.68 7.10 9.17
CA ALA A 219 -1.90 8.36 8.48
C ALA A 219 -0.79 9.36 8.82
N ALA A 220 -0.47 9.49 10.12
CA ALA A 220 0.63 10.34 10.58
C ALA A 220 1.99 9.90 10.02
N ASP A 221 2.31 8.60 10.09
CA ASP A 221 3.55 8.04 9.52
C ASP A 221 3.63 8.26 8.00
N ARG A 222 2.50 8.16 7.28
CA ARG A 222 2.42 8.39 5.84
C ARG A 222 2.60 9.86 5.47
N VAL A 223 1.93 10.78 6.17
CA VAL A 223 2.11 12.22 5.97
C VAL A 223 3.55 12.62 6.27
N ALA A 224 4.09 12.23 7.43
CA ALA A 224 5.45 12.54 7.83
C ALA A 224 6.49 11.92 6.88
N GLY A 225 6.29 10.66 6.48
CA GLY A 225 7.16 9.97 5.52
C GLY A 225 7.09 10.59 4.11
N SER A 226 5.93 11.08 3.68
CA SER A 226 5.79 11.78 2.40
C SER A 226 6.46 13.13 2.42
N LEU A 227 6.26 13.93 3.48
CA LEU A 227 6.93 15.23 3.65
C LEU A 227 8.46 15.08 3.67
N ALA A 228 8.97 14.20 4.54
CA ALA A 228 10.39 13.96 4.66
C ALA A 228 10.97 13.35 3.37
N GLY A 229 10.24 12.43 2.74
CA GLY A 229 10.62 11.80 1.50
C GLY A 229 10.72 12.80 0.34
N VAL A 230 9.71 13.65 0.16
CA VAL A 230 9.72 14.70 -0.88
C VAL A 230 10.84 15.70 -0.63
N ALA A 231 11.02 16.17 0.61
CA ALA A 231 12.11 17.09 0.94
C ALA A 231 13.49 16.49 0.61
N ALA A 232 13.71 15.22 0.98
CA ALA A 232 14.93 14.50 0.65
C ALA A 232 15.10 14.33 -0.86
N THR A 233 14.04 13.93 -1.59
CA THR A 233 14.09 13.79 -3.05
C THR A 233 14.45 15.11 -3.72
N VAL A 234 13.82 16.23 -3.34
CA VAL A 234 14.12 17.55 -3.91
C VAL A 234 15.58 17.90 -3.68
N LEU A 235 16.12 17.67 -2.46
CA LEU A 235 17.52 17.93 -2.16
C LEU A 235 18.46 17.07 -3.02
N PHE A 236 18.23 15.76 -3.10
CA PHE A 236 19.10 14.84 -3.84
C PHE A 236 18.96 14.98 -5.35
N ALA A 237 17.82 15.42 -5.87
CA ALA A 237 17.59 15.66 -7.29
C ALA A 237 18.44 16.82 -7.84
N LEU A 238 18.95 17.71 -6.98
CA LEU A 238 19.86 18.79 -7.37
C LEU A 238 21.30 18.31 -7.61
N LEU A 239 21.63 17.07 -7.24
CA LEU A 239 22.96 16.51 -7.39
C LEU A 239 23.17 15.95 -8.81
N PRO A 240 24.41 16.00 -9.34
CA PRO A 240 24.69 15.48 -10.66
C PRO A 240 24.46 13.96 -10.74
N ALA A 241 24.06 13.49 -11.91
CA ALA A 241 24.02 12.06 -12.19
C ALA A 241 25.42 11.45 -11.98
N PRO A 242 25.52 10.22 -11.42
CA PRO A 242 24.45 9.26 -11.13
C PRO A 242 23.90 9.31 -9.69
N ILE A 243 24.21 10.36 -8.91
CA ILE A 243 23.95 10.38 -7.46
C ILE A 243 22.47 10.15 -7.10
N PRO A 244 21.47 10.79 -7.75
CA PRO A 244 20.05 10.56 -7.44
C PRO A 244 19.64 9.09 -7.55
N VAL A 245 20.16 8.37 -8.56
CA VAL A 245 19.86 6.95 -8.80
C VAL A 245 20.48 6.08 -7.72
N VAL A 246 21.72 6.36 -7.32
CA VAL A 246 22.40 5.64 -6.22
C VAL A 246 21.61 5.82 -4.92
N VAL A 247 21.18 7.05 -4.62
CA VAL A 247 20.35 7.33 -3.44
C VAL A 247 19.01 6.60 -3.52
N ALA A 248 18.37 6.54 -4.69
CA ALA A 248 17.14 5.78 -4.90
C ALA A 248 17.34 4.30 -4.54
N VAL A 249 18.40 3.67 -5.05
CA VAL A 249 18.72 2.26 -4.77
C VAL A 249 18.99 2.04 -3.29
N LEU A 250 19.78 2.90 -2.64
CA LEU A 250 20.04 2.81 -1.20
C LEU A 250 18.75 2.94 -0.37
N CYS A 251 17.85 3.84 -0.77
CA CYS A 251 16.54 4.00 -0.15
C CYS A 251 15.68 2.72 -0.33
N LEU A 252 15.68 2.12 -1.51
CA LEU A 252 14.96 0.87 -1.76
C LEU A 252 15.54 -0.30 -0.93
N VAL A 253 16.87 -0.45 -0.86
CA VAL A 253 17.53 -1.44 0.01
C VAL A 253 17.15 -1.22 1.47
N ALA A 254 17.24 0.02 1.96
CA ALA A 254 16.84 0.35 3.32
C ALA A 254 15.37 0.01 3.56
N SER A 255 14.47 0.33 2.63
CA SER A 255 13.05 0.00 2.73
C SER A 255 12.82 -1.51 2.88
N VAL A 256 13.46 -2.34 2.06
CA VAL A 256 13.36 -3.81 2.09
C VAL A 256 13.95 -4.39 3.40
N ALA A 257 15.03 -3.79 3.91
CA ALA A 257 15.62 -4.21 5.18
C ALA A 257 14.71 -3.86 6.37
N TYR A 258 14.14 -2.65 6.41
CA TYR A 258 13.26 -2.20 7.48
C TYR A 258 11.93 -2.95 7.49
N ILE A 259 11.35 -3.23 6.32
CA ILE A 259 10.11 -4.02 6.26
C ILE A 259 10.36 -5.44 6.78
N GLN A 260 11.49 -6.07 6.48
CA GLN A 260 11.83 -7.37 7.08
C GLN A 260 12.06 -7.31 8.58
N ALA A 261 12.67 -6.23 9.07
CA ALA A 261 12.85 -5.99 10.49
C ALA A 261 11.55 -5.63 11.24
N GLY A 262 10.40 -5.56 10.55
CA GLY A 262 9.11 -5.19 11.14
C GLY A 262 8.96 -3.68 11.44
N LYS A 263 9.91 -2.86 10.99
CA LYS A 263 10.00 -1.42 11.27
C LYS A 263 9.28 -0.59 10.20
N TYR A 264 7.96 -0.54 10.28
CA TYR A 264 7.10 0.05 9.24
C TYR A 264 7.37 1.55 8.99
N ARG A 265 7.55 2.33 10.05
CA ARG A 265 7.77 3.79 9.93
C ARG A 265 9.02 4.09 9.10
N GLN A 266 10.13 3.41 9.39
CA GLN A 266 11.37 3.55 8.62
C GLN A 266 11.20 3.01 7.19
N PHE A 267 10.47 1.90 7.00
CA PHE A 267 10.14 1.42 5.66
C PHE A 267 9.45 2.50 4.81
N VAL A 268 8.42 3.17 5.33
CA VAL A 268 7.70 4.24 4.59
C VAL A 268 8.61 5.43 4.32
N LEU A 269 9.41 5.83 5.31
CA LEU A 269 10.35 6.96 5.20
C LEU A 269 11.33 6.78 4.03
N PHE A 270 11.87 5.58 3.82
CA PHE A 270 12.79 5.29 2.72
C PHE A 270 12.09 4.90 1.42
N LEU A 271 10.86 4.38 1.48
CA LEU A 271 10.10 4.01 0.30
C LEU A 271 9.79 5.22 -0.58
N THR A 272 9.30 6.32 0.01
CA THR A 272 8.90 7.52 -0.75
C THR A 272 10.04 8.10 -1.59
N PRO A 273 11.23 8.42 -1.03
CA PRO A 273 12.32 8.94 -1.83
C PRO A 273 12.88 7.92 -2.81
N GLY A 274 12.88 6.63 -2.45
CA GLY A 274 13.24 5.54 -3.37
C GLY A 274 12.36 5.52 -4.62
N ILE A 275 11.04 5.64 -4.44
CA ILE A 275 10.09 5.72 -5.57
C ILE A 275 10.31 7.02 -6.34
N LEU A 276 10.27 8.17 -5.67
CA LEU A 276 10.33 9.48 -6.34
C LEU A 276 11.59 9.69 -7.18
N LEU A 277 12.74 9.27 -6.67
CA LEU A 277 14.02 9.36 -7.39
C LEU A 277 14.15 8.31 -8.50
N SER A 278 13.33 7.25 -8.48
CA SER A 278 13.32 6.22 -9.52
C SER A 278 12.24 6.41 -10.59
N THR A 279 11.22 7.23 -10.32
CA THR A 279 10.15 7.54 -11.27
C THR A 279 10.56 8.65 -12.22
N SER A 280 10.51 8.38 -13.52
CA SER A 280 10.58 9.41 -14.55
C SER A 280 9.26 10.18 -14.63
N SER A 281 9.32 11.51 -14.60
CA SER A 281 8.17 12.40 -14.84
C SER A 281 8.61 13.55 -15.72
N GLU A 282 7.72 14.03 -16.58
CA GLU A 282 7.93 15.25 -17.37
C GLU A 282 7.92 16.51 -16.51
N LEU A 283 7.30 16.44 -15.33
CA LEU A 283 7.26 17.54 -14.38
C LEU A 283 8.57 17.65 -13.59
N PRO A 284 8.98 18.87 -13.22
CA PRO A 284 10.06 19.07 -12.26
C PRO A 284 9.77 18.31 -10.95
N VAL A 285 10.82 17.70 -10.38
CA VAL A 285 10.72 16.87 -9.17
C VAL A 285 10.01 17.57 -8.00
N TRP A 286 10.24 18.88 -7.84
CA TRP A 286 9.62 19.66 -6.77
C TRP A 286 8.11 19.89 -7.00
N VAL A 287 7.67 20.12 -8.23
CA VAL A 287 6.25 20.26 -8.59
C VAL A 287 5.52 18.95 -8.31
N LEU A 288 6.08 17.84 -8.80
CA LEU A 288 5.55 16.50 -8.53
C LEU A 288 5.52 16.21 -7.01
N GLY A 289 6.54 16.66 -6.29
CA GLY A 289 6.62 16.55 -4.83
C GLY A 289 5.46 17.26 -4.13
N ILE A 290 5.16 18.50 -4.52
CA ILE A 290 4.05 19.29 -3.96
C ILE A 290 2.71 18.57 -4.19
N TYR A 291 2.41 18.19 -5.43
CA TYR A 291 1.16 17.50 -5.74
C TYR A 291 1.00 16.19 -4.97
N ARG A 292 2.09 15.45 -4.75
CA ARG A 292 2.05 14.24 -3.90
C ARG A 292 1.80 14.56 -2.44
N ILE A 293 2.37 15.65 -1.90
CA ILE A 293 2.10 16.07 -0.52
C ILE A 293 0.62 16.45 -0.38
N GLU A 294 0.10 17.29 -1.26
CA GLU A 294 -1.31 17.72 -1.26
C GLU A 294 -2.25 16.51 -1.32
N ALA A 295 -2.03 15.63 -2.30
CA ALA A 295 -2.82 14.41 -2.45
C ALA A 295 -2.76 13.51 -1.19
N VAL A 296 -1.60 13.38 -0.55
CA VAL A 296 -1.45 12.58 0.69
C VAL A 296 -2.15 13.25 1.87
N LEU A 297 -2.10 14.57 1.99
CA LEU A 297 -2.77 15.31 3.06
C LEU A 297 -4.30 15.19 2.95
N VAL A 298 -4.84 15.39 1.74
CA VAL A 298 -6.28 15.25 1.50
C VAL A 298 -6.72 13.80 1.70
N ALA A 299 -5.95 12.83 1.19
CA ALA A 299 -6.20 11.41 1.43
C ALA A 299 -6.20 11.04 2.93
N ALA A 300 -5.26 11.59 3.71
CA ALA A 300 -5.20 11.37 5.14
C ALA A 300 -6.41 11.96 5.88
N ALA A 301 -6.88 13.14 5.46
CA ALA A 301 -8.09 13.74 6.00
C ALA A 301 -9.32 12.85 5.75
N PHE A 302 -9.52 12.40 4.50
CA PHE A 302 -10.62 11.48 4.17
C PHE A 302 -10.50 10.14 4.90
N ALA A 303 -9.30 9.58 5.03
CA ALA A 303 -9.09 8.35 5.79
C ALA A 303 -9.55 8.52 7.24
N VAL A 304 -9.12 9.59 7.92
CA VAL A 304 -9.52 9.91 9.30
C VAL A 304 -11.03 10.08 9.41
N LEU A 305 -11.66 10.82 8.49
CA LEU A 305 -13.11 11.04 8.50
C LEU A 305 -13.89 9.72 8.34
N CYS A 306 -13.48 8.86 7.39
CA CYS A 306 -14.08 7.54 7.21
C CYS A 306 -13.91 6.66 8.45
N SER A 307 -12.73 6.67 9.08
CA SER A 307 -12.46 5.93 10.31
C SER A 307 -13.37 6.38 11.46
N LEU A 308 -13.50 7.69 11.66
CA LEU A 308 -14.39 8.26 12.68
C LEU A 308 -15.86 7.90 12.41
N GLY A 309 -16.30 7.99 11.16
CA GLY A 309 -17.64 7.60 10.74
C GLY A 309 -17.95 6.14 11.07
N LEU A 310 -17.03 5.23 10.77
CA LEU A 310 -17.17 3.81 11.10
C LEU A 310 -17.23 3.57 12.62
N GLN A 311 -16.37 4.22 13.40
CA GLN A 311 -16.38 4.09 14.87
C GLN A 311 -17.73 4.55 15.46
N LEU A 312 -18.28 5.65 14.95
CA LEU A 312 -19.59 6.15 15.39
C LEU A 312 -20.71 5.15 15.05
N LEU A 313 -20.68 4.56 13.85
CA LEU A 313 -21.65 3.53 13.44
C LEU A 313 -21.55 2.28 14.32
N GLN A 314 -20.34 1.81 14.62
CA GLN A 314 -20.10 0.66 15.50
C GLN A 314 -20.61 0.94 16.93
N ARG A 315 -20.31 2.13 17.48
CA ARG A 315 -20.80 2.53 18.82
C ARG A 315 -22.33 2.59 18.87
N ARG A 316 -22.98 3.15 17.85
CA ARG A 316 -24.45 3.20 17.77
C ARG A 316 -25.06 1.79 17.71
N ARG A 317 -24.46 0.88 16.94
CA ARG A 317 -24.89 -0.51 16.84
C ARG A 317 -24.77 -1.26 18.17
N LEU A 318 -23.64 -1.14 18.87
CA LEU A 318 -23.44 -1.78 20.17
C LEU A 318 -24.45 -1.29 21.21
N ARG A 319 -24.77 0.01 21.21
CA ARG A 319 -25.83 0.57 22.07
C ARG A 319 -27.21 0.03 21.73
N ALA A 320 -27.55 -0.12 20.45
CA ALA A 320 -28.83 -0.67 20.01
C ALA A 320 -28.99 -2.15 20.41
N VAL A 321 -27.94 -2.96 20.29
CA VAL A 321 -27.96 -4.37 20.72
C VAL A 321 -28.02 -4.51 22.24
N GLY A 322 -27.26 -3.67 22.98
CA GLY A 322 -27.31 -3.65 24.44
C GLY A 322 -28.65 -3.17 25.02
N ALA A 323 -29.34 -2.26 24.32
CA ALA A 323 -30.69 -1.82 24.69
C ALA A 323 -31.78 -2.85 24.37
N ALA A 324 -31.51 -3.80 23.46
CA ALA A 324 -32.45 -4.85 23.05
C ALA A 324 -32.33 -6.15 23.87
N ALA A 325 -31.36 -6.26 24.79
CA ALA A 325 -31.26 -7.40 25.70
C ALA A 325 -32.35 -7.28 26.79
N PRO A 326 -33.37 -8.15 26.82
CA PRO A 326 -34.41 -8.09 27.83
C PRO A 326 -33.84 -8.47 29.19
N LEU A 327 -34.32 -7.82 30.27
CA LEU A 327 -34.10 -8.20 31.66
C LEU A 327 -34.81 -9.53 32.03
N THR A 328 -34.75 -10.54 31.16
CA THR A 328 -35.29 -11.88 31.41
C THR A 328 -34.20 -12.72 32.09
N GLY A 329 -34.05 -12.57 33.40
CA GLY A 329 -33.11 -13.39 34.16
C GLY A 329 -32.90 -13.07 35.65
N GLN A 330 -33.67 -12.14 36.23
CA GLN A 330 -33.72 -11.95 37.69
C GLN A 330 -35.17 -11.90 38.18
N ARG A 331 -35.91 -12.99 37.99
CA ARG A 331 -37.08 -13.27 38.83
C ARG A 331 -37.19 -14.77 39.07
N GLY A 332 -37.00 -15.14 40.33
CA GLY A 332 -37.58 -16.34 40.91
C GLY A 332 -36.60 -17.48 41.09
N GLU A 333 -35.97 -17.53 42.27
CA GLU A 333 -35.96 -18.73 43.12
C GLU A 333 -35.58 -18.30 44.54
N VAL A 334 -36.58 -17.74 45.24
CA VAL A 334 -36.65 -17.73 46.71
C VAL A 334 -37.98 -18.39 47.04
N SER A 335 -37.96 -19.70 47.23
CA SER A 335 -38.73 -20.44 48.25
C SER A 335 -38.27 -21.88 48.27
#